data_AF-A0A7V9HC90-F1
#
_entry.id   AF-A0A7V9HC90-F1
#
_cell.length_a   1.000
_cell.length_b   1.000
_cell.length_c   1.000
_cell.angle_alpha   90.00
_cell.angle_beta   90.00
_cell.angle_gamma   90.00
#
_symmetry.space_group_name_H-M   'P 1'
#
loop_
_entity.id
_entity.type
_entity.pdbx_description
1 polymer ?
#
loop_
_entity_poly.entity_id
_entity_poly.type
_entity_poly.pdbx_seq_one_letter_code
_entity_poly.pdbx_strand_id
1 'polypeptide(L)'
;MSLGRHEVMLPPVAHTEHPDAVEVAFSFHAVQRFRSRAPWRTAGEAEVMTELVRLVEGAIIAAWPPAWVAGGLREGGGAPLWAWNGPLAFPLAATGQPGRWLALTCLRRGS
;
A
#
# COMPACT_ATOMS: atom_id res chain seq x y z
N MET A 1 35.21 2.32 12.72
CA MET A 1 33.96 1.54 12.87
C MET A 1 32.84 2.52 13.11
N SER A 2 32.14 2.93 12.05
CA SER A 2 31.01 3.85 12.17
C SER A 2 29.75 2.99 12.30
N LEU A 3 29.13 2.98 13.49
CA LEU A 3 27.78 2.47 13.66
C LEU A 3 26.87 3.49 12.98
N GLY A 4 26.62 3.28 11.68
CA GLY A 4 25.64 4.04 10.93
C GLY A 4 24.33 3.98 11.68
N ARG A 5 23.85 5.14 12.10
CA ARG A 5 22.50 5.29 12.64
C ARG A 5 21.57 4.65 11.61
N HIS A 6 20.94 3.53 11.97
CA HIS A 6 19.69 3.15 11.33
C HIS A 6 18.72 4.26 11.73
N GLU A 7 18.69 5.34 10.96
CA GLU A 7 17.54 6.22 10.95
C GLU A 7 16.35 5.29 10.69
N VAL A 8 15.52 5.12 11.71
CA VAL A 8 14.23 4.48 11.54
C VAL A 8 13.43 5.46 10.70
N MET A 9 13.62 5.39 9.38
CA MET A 9 12.79 6.11 8.44
C MET A 9 11.41 5.49 8.58
N LEU A 10 10.53 6.18 9.30
CA LEU A 10 9.12 5.82 9.31
C LEU A 10 8.68 5.81 7.83
N PRO A 11 8.06 4.73 7.35
CA PRO A 11 7.64 4.67 5.96
C PRO A 11 6.73 5.87 5.69
N PRO A 12 6.97 6.65 4.62
CA PRO A 12 6.15 7.81 4.32
C PRO A 12 4.66 7.43 4.21
N VAL A 13 3.81 8.39 4.53
CA VAL A 13 2.35 8.25 4.49
C VAL A 13 1.85 8.89 3.20
N ALA A 14 0.97 8.20 2.49
CA ALA A 14 0.25 8.75 1.35
C ALA A 14 -0.97 9.55 1.84
N HIS A 15 -1.20 10.72 1.25
CA HIS A 15 -2.37 11.54 1.54
C HIS A 15 -3.40 11.42 0.42
N THR A 16 -4.62 11.06 0.76
CA THR A 16 -5.67 10.76 -0.23
C THR A 16 -6.86 11.69 -0.06
N GLU A 17 -7.66 11.83 -1.12
CA GLU A 17 -8.89 12.63 -1.09
C GLU A 17 -10.08 11.88 -0.46
N HIS A 18 -9.90 10.62 -0.06
CA HIS A 18 -11.00 9.83 0.51
C HIS A 18 -11.33 10.31 1.93
N PRO A 19 -12.60 10.64 2.25
CA PRO A 19 -12.98 11.28 3.51
C PRO A 19 -12.62 10.44 4.75
N ASP A 20 -12.74 9.12 4.64
CA ASP A 20 -12.43 8.20 5.76
C ASP A 20 -10.97 7.72 5.78
N ALA A 21 -10.22 7.94 4.70
CA ALA A 21 -8.87 7.39 4.50
C ALA A 21 -7.88 8.45 4.04
N VAL A 22 -7.91 9.59 4.71
CA VAL A 22 -7.06 10.76 4.45
C VAL A 22 -5.58 10.38 4.46
N GLU A 23 -5.17 9.47 5.34
CA GLU A 23 -3.80 8.97 5.43
C GLU A 23 -3.74 7.45 5.20
N VAL A 24 -2.81 7.02 4.36
CA VAL A 24 -2.48 5.61 4.16
C VAL A 24 -1.00 5.38 4.41
N ALA A 25 -0.70 4.69 5.52
CA ALA A 25 0.64 4.19 5.82
C ALA A 25 0.87 2.82 5.17
N PHE A 26 2.13 2.41 5.08
CA PHE A 26 2.52 1.14 4.46
C PHE A 26 3.11 0.18 5.49
N SER A 27 2.62 -1.06 5.47
CA SER A 27 3.32 -2.13 6.18
C SER A 27 4.65 -2.43 5.48
N PHE A 28 5.64 -2.90 6.25
CA PHE A 28 6.89 -3.41 5.67
C PHE A 28 6.64 -4.49 4.61
N HIS A 29 5.65 -5.36 4.83
CA HIS A 29 5.27 -6.40 3.89
C HIS A 29 4.72 -5.84 2.57
N ALA A 30 3.92 -4.77 2.60
CA ALA A 30 3.43 -4.10 1.41
C ALA A 30 4.58 -3.52 0.57
N VAL A 31 5.53 -2.84 1.23
CA VAL A 31 6.73 -2.28 0.58
C VAL A 31 7.57 -3.40 -0.06
N GLN A 32 7.85 -4.47 0.67
CA GLN A 32 8.62 -5.61 0.15
C GLN A 32 7.94 -6.27 -1.06
N ARG A 33 6.61 -6.47 -1.00
CA ARG A 33 5.84 -7.07 -2.11
C ARG A 33 5.80 -6.18 -3.34
N PHE A 34 5.73 -4.86 -3.16
CA PHE A 34 5.84 -3.92 -4.26
C PHE A 34 7.24 -3.99 -4.90
N ARG A 35 8.28 -3.90 -4.07
CA ARG A 35 9.69 -3.92 -4.50
C ARG A 35 10.12 -5.24 -5.15
N SER A 36 9.53 -6.38 -4.81
CA SER A 36 9.97 -7.67 -5.36
C SER A 36 9.74 -7.84 -6.87
N ARG A 37 9.00 -6.93 -7.50
CA ARG A 37 8.57 -6.97 -8.89
C ARG A 37 9.35 -5.97 -9.75
N ALA A 38 9.55 -6.28 -11.02
CA ALA A 38 10.11 -5.32 -11.98
C ALA A 38 9.13 -4.14 -12.20
N PRO A 39 9.64 -2.90 -12.40
CA PRO A 39 11.05 -2.50 -12.41
C PRO A 39 11.68 -2.24 -11.03
N TRP A 40 10.88 -2.27 -9.95
CA TRP A 40 11.25 -1.81 -8.61
C TRP A 40 12.28 -2.67 -7.88
N ARG A 41 12.55 -3.88 -8.35
CA ARG A 41 13.52 -4.80 -7.72
C ARG A 41 14.91 -4.20 -7.56
N THR A 42 15.36 -3.42 -8.55
CA THR A 42 16.68 -2.79 -8.57
C THR A 42 16.65 -1.32 -8.15
N ALA A 43 15.48 -0.75 -7.88
CA ALA A 43 15.32 0.63 -7.48
C ALA A 43 15.82 0.87 -6.05
N GLY A 44 16.25 2.11 -5.78
CA GLY A 44 16.62 2.56 -4.45
C GLY A 44 15.41 2.65 -3.51
N GLU A 45 15.64 2.59 -2.20
CA GLU A 45 14.55 2.62 -1.22
C GLU A 45 13.71 3.90 -1.31
N ALA A 46 14.37 5.06 -1.41
CA ALA A 46 13.68 6.35 -1.54
C ALA A 46 12.80 6.42 -2.81
N GLU A 47 13.28 5.87 -3.92
CA GLU A 47 12.53 5.80 -5.19
C GLU A 47 11.30 4.89 -5.05
N VAL A 48 11.48 3.71 -4.44
CA VAL A 48 10.39 2.78 -4.15
C VAL A 48 9.32 3.45 -3.29
N MET A 49 9.71 4.13 -2.22
CA MET A 49 8.76 4.78 -1.32
C MET A 49 8.05 5.97 -1.97
N THR A 50 8.78 6.77 -2.76
CA THR A 50 8.20 7.90 -3.51
C THR A 50 7.12 7.41 -4.48
N GLU A 51 7.42 6.36 -5.25
CA GLU A 51 6.45 5.81 -6.18
C GLU A 51 5.27 5.16 -5.46
N LEU A 52 5.52 4.44 -4.37
CA LEU A 52 4.46 3.78 -3.61
C LEU A 52 3.46 4.80 -3.04
N VAL A 53 3.97 5.92 -2.51
CA VAL A 53 3.15 7.07 -2.08
C VAL A 53 2.34 7.60 -3.27
N ARG A 54 3.01 7.99 -4.36
CA ARG A 54 2.36 8.55 -5.55
C ARG A 54 1.23 7.67 -6.08
N LEU A 55 1.43 6.35 -6.10
CA LEU A 55 0.43 5.39 -6.58
C LEU A 55 -0.81 5.32 -5.69
N VAL A 56 -0.65 5.41 -4.36
CA VAL A 56 -1.76 5.38 -3.41
C VAL A 56 -2.47 6.73 -3.30
N GLU A 57 -1.76 7.85 -3.43
CA GLU A 57 -2.39 9.18 -3.50
C GLU A 57 -3.32 9.29 -4.70
N GLY A 58 -2.98 8.67 -5.82
CA GLY A 58 -3.83 8.57 -7.02
C GLY A 58 -4.73 7.35 -7.08
N ALA A 59 -4.90 6.59 -5.98
CA ALA A 59 -5.69 5.37 -5.98
C ALA A 59 -7.19 5.63 -5.82
N ILE A 60 -7.99 4.73 -6.39
CA ILE A 60 -9.40 4.60 -6.01
C ILE A 60 -9.43 3.89 -4.66
N ILE A 61 -10.20 4.44 -3.71
CA ILE A 61 -10.46 3.82 -2.41
C ILE A 61 -11.93 3.45 -2.31
N ALA A 62 -12.23 2.19 -1.96
CA ALA A 62 -13.59 1.73 -1.74
C ALA A 62 -13.69 0.55 -0.77
N ALA A 63 -14.91 0.24 -0.34
CA ALA A 63 -15.22 -0.88 0.56
C ALA A 63 -15.16 -2.27 -0.10
N TRP A 64 -14.95 -2.33 -1.42
CA TRP A 64 -14.81 -3.58 -2.16
C TRP A 64 -13.50 -3.61 -2.93
N PRO A 65 -12.86 -4.77 -3.08
CA PRO A 65 -11.69 -4.89 -3.93
C PRO A 65 -12.03 -4.68 -5.41
N PRO A 66 -11.03 -4.42 -6.28
CA PRO A 66 -11.26 -4.44 -7.72
C PRO A 66 -11.66 -5.86 -8.18
N ALA A 67 -12.47 -5.96 -9.22
CA ALA A 67 -13.11 -7.23 -9.65
C ALA A 67 -12.12 -8.40 -9.86
N TRP A 68 -10.92 -8.12 -10.37
CA TRP A 68 -9.88 -9.12 -10.58
C TRP A 68 -9.28 -9.69 -9.27
N VAL A 69 -9.42 -8.96 -8.16
CA VAL A 69 -9.11 -9.47 -6.81
C VAL A 69 -10.34 -10.21 -6.27
N ALA A 70 -11.54 -9.66 -6.42
CA ALA A 70 -12.78 -10.25 -5.91
C ALA A 70 -13.01 -11.69 -6.38
N GLY A 71 -12.74 -11.99 -7.66
CA GLY A 71 -12.92 -13.33 -8.22
C GLY A 71 -11.93 -14.40 -7.70
N GLY A 72 -10.85 -13.99 -7.03
CA GLY A 72 -9.86 -14.89 -6.42
C GLY A 72 -9.96 -15.00 -4.90
N LEU A 73 -10.78 -14.17 -4.26
CA LEU A 73 -11.00 -14.22 -2.82
C LEU A 73 -12.12 -15.23 -2.52
N ARG A 74 -11.87 -16.20 -1.64
CA ARG A 74 -12.97 -16.96 -1.00
C ARG A 74 -13.75 -15.99 -0.11
N GLU A 75 -15.06 -16.23 0.05
CA GLU A 75 -16.05 -15.38 0.75
C GLU A 75 -15.42 -14.52 1.87
N GLY A 76 -15.54 -13.20 1.76
CA GLY A 76 -15.01 -12.26 2.75
C GLY A 76 -13.53 -11.93 2.59
N GLY A 77 -13.18 -11.19 1.54
CA GLY A 77 -11.94 -10.39 1.50
C GLY A 77 -11.96 -9.34 2.61
N GLY A 78 -11.67 -9.75 3.84
CA GLY A 78 -12.00 -9.08 5.12
C GLY A 78 -11.31 -7.75 5.41
N ALA A 79 -10.78 -7.05 4.41
CA ALA A 79 -10.34 -5.68 4.56
C ALA A 79 -11.53 -4.72 4.43
N PRO A 80 -11.74 -3.80 5.40
CA PRO A 80 -12.86 -2.85 5.35
C PRO A 80 -12.78 -1.87 4.18
N LEU A 81 -11.54 -1.53 3.75
CA LEU A 81 -11.28 -0.68 2.59
C LEU A 81 -10.17 -1.28 1.73
N TRP A 82 -10.16 -0.85 0.48
CA TRP A 82 -9.18 -1.23 -0.53
C TRP A 82 -8.74 0.02 -1.28
N ALA A 83 -7.43 0.20 -1.46
CA ALA A 83 -6.87 1.18 -2.40
C ALA A 83 -6.39 0.45 -3.66
N TRP A 84 -6.71 0.92 -4.86
CA TRP A 84 -6.15 0.37 -6.08
C TRP A 84 -5.87 1.40 -7.15
N ASN A 85 -4.80 1.16 -7.90
CA ASN A 85 -4.37 1.99 -9.03
C ASN A 85 -3.90 1.06 -10.16
N GLY A 86 -4.66 1.05 -11.26
CA GLY A 86 -4.40 0.19 -12.41
C GLY A 86 -4.25 -1.30 -12.03
N PRO A 87 -3.07 -1.91 -12.20
CA PRO A 87 -2.85 -3.32 -11.92
C PRO A 87 -2.56 -3.63 -10.45
N LEU A 88 -2.46 -2.63 -9.56
CA LEU A 88 -2.09 -2.82 -8.15
C LEU A 88 -3.29 -2.61 -7.24
N ALA A 89 -3.37 -3.41 -6.17
CA ALA A 89 -4.37 -3.27 -5.12
C ALA A 89 -3.76 -3.50 -3.74
N PHE A 90 -4.28 -2.77 -2.76
CA PHE A 90 -3.83 -2.77 -1.37
C PHE A 90 -5.06 -2.92 -0.46
N PRO A 91 -5.22 -4.06 0.22
CA PRO A 91 -6.18 -4.14 1.31
C PRO A 91 -5.74 -3.22 2.46
N LEU A 92 -6.67 -2.45 3.00
CA LEU A 92 -6.43 -1.48 4.05
C LEU A 92 -7.02 -1.96 5.38
N ALA A 93 -6.25 -1.83 6.46
CA ALA A 93 -6.72 -2.04 7.83
C ALA A 93 -6.79 -0.71 8.59
N ALA A 94 -7.76 -0.59 9.48
CA ALA A 94 -7.84 0.55 10.39
C ALA A 94 -6.65 0.53 11.37
N THR A 95 -6.08 1.70 11.65
CA THR A 95 -4.95 1.82 12.61
C THR A 95 -5.40 2.12 14.04
N GLY A 96 -6.69 2.35 14.26
CA GLY A 96 -7.23 2.89 15.50
C GLY A 96 -7.17 4.43 15.59
N GLN A 97 -6.42 5.09 14.70
CA GLN A 97 -6.47 6.55 14.52
C GLN A 97 -7.50 6.90 13.42
N PRO A 98 -8.49 7.77 13.70
CA PRO A 98 -9.44 8.22 12.69
C PRO A 98 -8.74 8.80 11.46
N GLY A 99 -9.22 8.47 10.27
CA GLY A 99 -8.65 8.93 9.00
C GLY A 99 -7.37 8.20 8.55
N ARG A 100 -6.74 7.41 9.42
CA ARG A 100 -5.47 6.72 9.11
C ARG A 100 -5.62 5.22 8.94
N TRP A 101 -5.15 4.74 7.81
CA TRP A 101 -5.23 3.34 7.39
C TRP A 101 -3.84 2.76 7.11
N LEU A 102 -3.75 1.43 7.14
CA LEU A 102 -2.53 0.69 6.86
C LEU A 102 -2.73 -0.21 5.65
N ALA A 103 -1.96 0.04 4.59
CA ALA A 103 -1.84 -0.89 3.47
C ALA A 103 -1.10 -2.16 3.92
N LEU A 104 -1.83 -3.28 3.99
CA LEU A 104 -1.32 -4.53 4.57
C LEU A 104 -0.37 -5.28 3.63
N THR A 105 -0.67 -5.30 2.34
CA THR A 105 0.12 -5.96 1.29
C THR A 105 -0.06 -5.26 -0.05
N CYS A 106 0.70 -5.66 -1.06
CA CYS A 106 0.58 -5.18 -2.44
C CYS A 106 0.26 -6.35 -3.38
N LEU A 107 -0.97 -6.40 -3.87
CA LEU A 107 -1.44 -7.35 -4.88
C LEU A 107 -1.22 -6.78 -6.28
N ARG A 108 -0.97 -7.66 -7.26
CA ARG A 108 -0.84 -7.29 -8.66
C ARG A 108 -1.75 -8.17 -9.52
N ARG A 109 -2.41 -7.58 -10.49
CA ARG A 109 -3.21 -8.33 -11.47
C ARG A 109 -2.33 -9.28 -12.28
N GLY A 110 -2.74 -10.54 -12.38
CA GLY A 110 -2.02 -11.58 -13.11
C GLY A 110 -0.72 -12.05 -12.44
N SER A 111 -0.54 -11.78 -11.13
CA SER A 111 0.52 -12.40 -10.32
C SER A 111 0.10 -13.72 -9.72
#